data_AF-A0A7Z1SEK9-F1
#
_entry.id   AF-A0A7Z1SEK9-F1
#
_cell.length_a   1.000
_cell.length_b   1.000
_cell.length_c   1.000
_cell.angle_alpha   90.00
_cell.angle_beta   90.00
_cell.angle_gamma   90.00
#
_symmetry.space_group_name_H-M   'P 1'
#
loop_
_entity.id
_entity.type
_entity.pdbx_description
1 polymer ?
#
loop_
_entity_poly.entity_id
_entity_poly.type
_entity_poly.pdbx_seq_one_letter_code
_entity_poly.pdbx_strand_id
1 'polypeptide(L)' 'MLTEEKEDYLKAILTNDGDVSFVSNKKLSQFLNIKPPSVSEMVGRLEKEGYVETKHYKGARLTEEG' A
#
# COMPACT_ATOMS: atom_id res chain seq x y z
N MET A 1 13.50 -7.04 -7.29
CA MET A 1 12.69 -6.96 -8.52
C MET A 1 11.28 -6.59 -8.10
N LEU A 2 10.69 -5.54 -8.69
CA LEU A 2 9.26 -5.31 -8.57
C LEU A 2 8.54 -6.44 -9.31
N THR A 3 7.54 -7.02 -8.67
CA THR A 3 6.61 -7.95 -9.30
C THR A 3 5.36 -7.16 -9.71
N GLU A 4 4.61 -7.66 -10.68
CA GLU A 4 3.35 -7.03 -11.12
C GLU A 4 2.43 -6.73 -9.92
N GLU A 5 2.37 -7.66 -8.95
CA GLU A 5 1.60 -7.47 -7.72
C GLU A 5 2.06 -6.26 -6.88
N LYS A 6 3.36 -5.95 -6.81
CA LYS A 6 3.84 -4.79 -6.04
C LYS A 6 3.48 -3.49 -6.75
N GLU A 7 3.65 -3.44 -8.06
CA GLU A 7 3.28 -2.26 -8.86
C GLU A 7 1.79 -1.94 -8.74
N ASP A 8 0.93 -2.96 -8.73
CA ASP A 8 -0.51 -2.77 -8.56
C ASP A 8 -0.84 -2.16 -7.19
N TYR A 9 -0.14 -2.57 -6.13
CA TYR A 9 -0.30 -1.97 -4.80
C TYR A 9 0.19 -0.52 -4.75
N LEU A 10 1.35 -0.21 -5.32
CA LEU A 10 1.86 1.17 -5.35
C LEU A 10 0.93 2.08 -6.14
N LYS A 11 0.45 1.63 -7.31
CA LYS A 11 -0.55 2.34 -8.11
C LYS A 11 -1.86 2.52 -7.35
N ALA A 12 -2.32 1.50 -6.63
CA ALA A 12 -3.54 1.61 -5.83
C ALA A 12 -3.39 2.62 -4.69
N ILE A 13 -2.24 2.64 -4.02
CA ILE A 13 -1.94 3.63 -2.97
C ILE A 13 -1.91 5.03 -3.59
N LEU A 14 -1.18 5.23 -4.69
CA LEU A 14 -1.09 6.51 -5.41
C LEU A 14 -2.48 7.02 -5.85
N THR A 15 -3.30 6.13 -6.43
CA THR A 15 -4.65 6.46 -6.90
C THR A 15 -5.60 6.85 -5.76
N ASN A 16 -5.27 6.46 -4.53
CA ASN A 16 -6.06 6.74 -3.33
C ASN A 16 -5.49 7.88 -2.47
N ASP A 17 -4.77 8.82 -3.09
CA ASP A 17 -4.13 9.98 -2.44
C ASP A 17 -3.02 9.56 -1.46
N GLY A 18 -2.37 8.44 -1.76
CA GLY A 18 -1.34 7.85 -0.92
C GLY A 18 0.02 8.53 -1.01
N ASP A 19 0.19 9.54 -1.85
CA ASP A 19 1.33 10.46 -1.85
C ASP A 19 1.15 11.60 -0.83
N VAL A 20 -0.07 12.04 -0.59
CA VAL A 20 -0.40 13.14 0.35
C VAL A 20 -0.95 12.66 1.69
N SER A 21 -1.56 11.47 1.75
CA SER A 21 -2.30 11.00 2.91
C SER A 21 -2.15 9.49 3.13
N PHE A 22 -2.48 9.01 4.34
CA PHE A 22 -2.45 7.57 4.62
C PHE A 22 -3.73 6.90 4.09
N VAL A 23 -3.52 5.83 3.32
CA VAL A 23 -4.59 5.01 2.75
C VAL A 23 -4.81 3.78 3.62
N SER A 24 -6.02 3.65 4.16
CA SER A 24 -6.37 2.48 4.98
C SER A 24 -6.32 1.16 4.19
N ASN A 25 -5.90 0.07 4.85
CA ASN A 25 -5.89 -1.27 4.25
C ASN A 25 -7.28 -1.71 3.78
N LYS A 26 -8.36 -1.19 4.40
CA LYS A 26 -9.74 -1.43 3.95
C LYS A 26 -9.99 -0.84 2.56
N LYS A 27 -9.53 0.40 2.31
CA LYS A 27 -9.69 1.06 1.01
C LYS A 27 -8.89 0.34 -0.07
N LEU A 28 -7.65 -0.04 0.22
CA LEU A 28 -6.81 -0.84 -0.68
C LEU A 28 -7.43 -2.21 -0.99
N SER A 29 -7.96 -2.89 0.03
CA SER A 29 -8.66 -4.17 -0.11
C SER A 29 -9.87 -4.08 -1.04
N GLN A 30 -10.66 -3.00 -0.93
CA GLN A 30 -11.80 -2.77 -1.81
C GLN A 30 -11.38 -2.40 -3.24
N PHE A 31 -10.34 -1.56 -3.38
CA PHE A 31 -9.87 -1.08 -4.67
C PHE A 31 -9.24 -2.21 -5.50
N LEU A 32 -8.39 -3.01 -4.88
CA LEU A 32 -7.71 -4.14 -5.53
C LEU A 32 -8.57 -5.41 -5.57
N ASN A 33 -9.72 -5.41 -4.89
CA ASN A 33 -10.59 -6.58 -4.70
C ASN A 33 -9.84 -7.79 -4.07
N ILE A 34 -9.00 -7.51 -3.06
CA ILE A 34 -8.16 -8.49 -2.35
C ILE A 34 -8.58 -8.55 -0.89
N LYS A 35 -8.40 -9.69 -0.23
CA LYS A 35 -8.71 -9.85 1.20
C LYS A 35 -7.85 -8.93 2.08
N PRO A 36 -8.42 -8.29 3.12
CA PRO A 36 -7.68 -7.43 4.05
C PRO A 36 -6.38 -8.02 4.65
N PRO A 37 -6.33 -9.31 5.07
CA PRO A 37 -5.08 -9.89 5.58
C PRO A 37 -3.96 -9.90 4.52
N SER A 38 -4.27 -10.20 3.26
CA SER A 38 -3.29 -10.19 2.17
C SER A 38 -2.76 -8.79 1.88
N VAL A 39 -3.62 -7.77 1.99
CA VAL A 39 -3.21 -6.37 1.89
C VAL A 39 -2.22 -6.02 2.99
N SER A 40 -2.52 -6.37 4.24
CA SER A 40 -1.62 -6.11 5.37
C SER A 40 -0.26 -6.80 5.19
N GLU A 41 -0.24 -8.04 4.68
CA GLU A 41 1.01 -8.74 4.37
C GLU A 41 1.82 -8.03 3.27
N MET A 42 1.18 -7.64 2.17
CA MET A 42 1.86 -6.98 1.05
C MET A 42 2.37 -5.59 1.44
N VAL A 43 1.54 -4.80 2.12
CA VAL A 43 1.92 -3.48 2.66
C VAL A 43 3.13 -3.62 3.60
N GLY A 44 3.15 -4.64 4.47
CA GLY A 44 4.30 -4.90 5.34
C GLY A 44 5.57 -5.33 4.59
N ARG A 45 5.46 -5.93 3.41
CA ARG A 45 6.62 -6.21 2.54
C ARG A 45 7.13 -4.93 1.89
N LEU A 46 6.23 -4.13 1.32
CA LEU A 46 6.58 -2.84 0.71
C LEU A 46 7.22 -1.89 1.73
N GLU A 47 6.77 -1.93 2.98
CA GLU A 47 7.35 -1.14 4.08
C GLU A 47 8.79 -1.58 4.38
N LYS A 48 9.04 -2.89 4.45
CA LYS A 48 10.40 -3.43 4.64
C LYS A 48 11.33 -3.11 3.48
N GLU A 49 10.78 -2.94 2.28
CA GLU A 49 11.52 -2.55 1.08
C GLU A 49 11.67 -1.03 0.93
N GLY A 50 11.04 -0.23 1.80
CA GLY A 50 11.17 1.24 1.81
C GLY A 50 10.22 1.98 0.87
N TYR A 51 9.34 1.30 0.14
CA TYR A 51 8.42 1.93 -0.83
C TYR A 51 7.20 2.59 -0.18
N VAL A 52 6.83 2.15 1.02
CA VAL A 52 5.67 2.71 1.76
C VAL A 52 6.02 2.90 3.23
N GLU A 53 5.44 3.92 3.84
CA GLU A 53 5.39 4.08 5.30
C GLU A 53 4.01 3.64 5.81
N THR A 54 3.98 2.87 6.91
CA THR A 54 2.71 2.54 7.56
C THR A 54 2.60 3.20 8.91
N LYS A 55 1.36 3.49 9.31
CA LYS A 55 1.08 4.04 10.63
C LYS A 55 -0.12 3.35 11.25
N HIS A 56 0.01 2.99 12.53
CA HIS A 56 -1.02 2.29 13.27
C HIS A 56 -2.35 3.05 13.15
N TYR A 57 -3.41 2.33 12.77
CA TYR A 57 -4.77 2.83 12.55
C TYR A 57 -4.95 3.81 11.38
N LYS A 58 -3.90 4.17 10.64
CA LYS A 58 -4.00 5.06 9.47
C LYS A 58 -3.86 4.31 8.14
N GLY A 59 -3.04 3.27 8.09
CA GLY A 59 -2.80 2.49 6.88
C GLY A 59 -1.41 2.75 6.28
N ALA A 60 -1.33 2.81 4.95
CA ALA A 60 -0.09 2.93 4.18
C ALA A 60 -0.03 4.22 3.36
N ARG A 61 1.15 4.79 3.19
CA ARG A 61 1.44 5.96 2.36
C ARG A 61 2.72 5.68 1.56
N LEU A 62 2.83 6.20 0.34
CA LEU A 62 4.05 6.11 -0.46
C LEU A 62 5.17 6.94 0.17
N THR A 63 6.39 6.42 0.09
CA THR A 63 7.62 7.18 0.34
C THR A 63 8.08 7.83 -0.97
N GLU A 64 9.20 8.57 -0.95
CA GLU A 64 9.79 9.13 -2.18
C GLU A 64 10.31 8.06 -3.16
N GLU A 65 10.56 6.83 -2.68
CA GLU A 65 11.08 5.74 -3.52
C GLU A 65 10.00 4.88 -4.19
N GLY A 66 8.73 4.99 -3.74
CA GLY A 66 7.60 4.15 -4.18
C GLY A 66 6.62 4.84 -5.11
#